data_AF-A0A3C0ZRG3-F1
#
_entry.id   AF-A0A3C0ZRG3-F1
#
_cell.length_a   1.000
_cell.length_b   1.000
_cell.length_c   1.000
_cell.angle_alpha   90.00
_cell.angle_beta   90.00
_cell.angle_gamma   90.00
#
_symmetry.space_group_name_H-M   'P 1'
#
loop_
_entity.id
_entity.type
_entity.pdbx_description
1 polymer ?
#
loop_
_entity_poly.entity_id
_entity_poly.type
_entity_poly.pdbx_seq_one_letter_code
_entity_poly.pdbx_strand_id
1 'polypeptide(L)'
;IKAVEVVDECVGKAIEAVKKAGGVVFICADHGNCEQMINYETGAPHTAHTTNPVPFILVNYDEDYTLAEGGVLADIVPTLIQVMGKEQPVEMTGKSLLLKK
;
A
#
# COMPACT_ATOMS: atom_id res chain seq x y z
N ILE A 1 10.29 -13.21 10.05
CA ILE A 1 11.37 -12.43 9.42
C ILE A 1 11.67 -12.92 8.01
N LYS A 2 12.24 -14.13 7.79
CA LYS A 2 12.59 -14.64 6.44
C LYS A 2 11.52 -14.50 5.36
N ALA A 3 10.23 -14.66 5.71
CA ALA A 3 9.13 -14.43 4.77
C ALA A 3 9.12 -12.99 4.23
N VAL A 4 9.28 -11.99 5.11
CA VAL A 4 9.32 -10.57 4.74
C VAL A 4 10.57 -10.25 3.91
N GLU A 5 11.73 -10.81 4.25
CA GLU A 5 12.97 -10.62 3.48
C GLU A 5 12.84 -11.13 2.04
N VAL A 6 12.20 -12.29 1.85
CA VAL A 6 11.96 -12.84 0.52
C VAL A 6 10.95 -11.98 -0.26
N VAL A 7 9.89 -11.50 0.41
CA VAL A 7 8.92 -10.58 -0.21
C VAL A 7 9.59 -9.27 -0.63
N ASP A 8 10.46 -8.70 0.21
CA ASP A 8 11.22 -7.48 -0.11
C ASP A 8 12.06 -7.65 -1.39
N GLU A 9 12.81 -8.75 -1.50
CA GLU A 9 13.59 -9.06 -2.71
C GLU A 9 12.69 -9.17 -3.96
N CYS A 10 11.52 -9.80 -3.82
CA CYS A 10 10.57 -9.98 -4.93
C CYS A 10 9.91 -8.65 -5.34
N VAL A 11 9.50 -7.84 -4.35
CA VAL A 11 8.90 -6.52 -4.57
C VAL A 11 9.91 -5.60 -5.24
N GLY A 12 11.17 -5.59 -4.82
CA GLY A 12 12.23 -4.82 -5.47
C GLY A 12 12.39 -5.18 -6.96
N LYS A 13 12.40 -6.47 -7.30
CA LYS A 13 12.45 -6.93 -8.70
C LYS A 13 11.23 -6.48 -9.50
N ALA A 14 10.03 -6.54 -8.91
CA ALA A 14 8.79 -6.11 -9.55
C ALA A 14 8.77 -4.59 -9.81
N ILE A 15 9.16 -3.79 -8.81
CA ILE A 15 9.25 -2.33 -8.93
C ILE A 15 10.20 -1.94 -10.06
N GLU A 16 11.40 -2.54 -10.12
CA GLU A 16 12.36 -2.23 -11.16
C GLU A 16 11.87 -2.62 -12.56
N ALA A 17 11.13 -3.73 -12.69
CA ALA A 17 10.51 -4.10 -13.96
C ALA A 17 9.43 -3.09 -14.39
N VAL A 18 8.55 -2.67 -13.48
CA VAL A 18 7.50 -1.69 -13.78
C VAL A 18 8.08 -0.32 -14.12
N LYS A 19 9.12 0.13 -13.39
CA LYS A 19 9.85 1.37 -13.68
C LYS A 19 10.44 1.38 -15.08
N LYS A 20 11.09 0.27 -15.50
CA LYS A 20 11.65 0.13 -16.86
C LYS A 20 10.59 0.19 -17.96
N ALA A 21 9.36 -0.22 -17.65
CA ALA A 21 8.22 -0.11 -18.55
C ALA A 21 7.54 1.27 -18.52
N GLY A 22 8.04 2.22 -17.71
CA GLY A 22 7.44 3.54 -17.54
C GLY A 22 6.13 3.51 -16.74
N GLY A 23 5.86 2.44 -16.00
CA GLY A 23 4.66 2.28 -15.18
C GLY A 23 4.80 2.84 -13.77
N VAL A 24 3.66 2.96 -13.08
CA VAL A 24 3.56 3.41 -11.69
C VAL A 24 3.27 2.21 -10.79
N VAL A 25 3.80 2.19 -9.56
CA VAL A 25 3.52 1.12 -8.58
C VAL A 25 2.91 1.72 -7.32
N PHE A 26 1.86 1.07 -6.83
CA PHE A 26 1.39 1.23 -5.46
C PHE A 26 1.78 0.00 -4.64
N ILE A 27 2.36 0.21 -3.47
CA ILE A 27 2.67 -0.86 -2.51
C ILE A 27 1.74 -0.70 -1.30
N CYS A 28 1.03 -1.76 -0.93
CA CYS A 28 0.12 -1.77 0.21
C CYS A 28 0.00 -3.14 0.86
N ALA A 29 -0.78 -3.21 1.94
CA ALA A 29 -1.25 -4.45 2.55
C ALA A 29 -2.76 -4.36 2.82
N ASP A 30 -3.42 -5.50 2.99
CA ASP A 30 -4.83 -5.61 3.36
C ASP A 30 -5.06 -5.51 4.87
N HIS A 31 -4.10 -5.99 5.67
CA HIS A 31 -4.09 -5.87 7.13
C HIS A 31 -2.67 -6.08 7.70
N GLY A 32 -2.53 -5.88 9.02
CA GLY A 32 -1.33 -6.26 9.77
C GLY A 32 -1.34 -7.73 10.21
N ASN A 33 -0.16 -8.28 10.47
CA ASN A 33 0.08 -9.61 11.04
C ASN A 33 1.55 -9.71 11.50
N CYS A 34 2.48 -9.71 10.53
CA CYS A 34 3.87 -10.11 10.75
C CYS A 34 4.68 -9.14 11.63
N GLU A 35 4.17 -7.94 11.88
CA GLU A 35 4.76 -6.95 12.77
C GLU A 35 4.54 -7.26 14.26
N GLN A 36 3.60 -8.16 14.60
CA GLN A 36 3.40 -8.65 15.95
C GLN A 36 3.33 -10.18 15.98
N MET A 37 4.44 -10.81 16.34
CA MET A 37 4.55 -12.28 16.43
C MET A 37 4.42 -12.83 17.85
N ILE A 38 4.35 -11.95 18.85
CA ILE A 38 4.23 -12.30 20.27
C ILE A 38 3.05 -11.54 20.87
N ASN A 39 2.24 -12.22 21.68
CA ASN A 39 1.20 -11.58 22.47
C ASN A 39 1.86 -10.89 23.69
N TYR A 40 1.77 -9.57 23.78
CA TYR A 40 2.47 -8.80 24.82
C TYR A 40 1.92 -8.99 26.24
N GLU A 41 0.69 -9.49 26.39
CA GLU A 41 0.08 -9.77 27.70
C GLU A 41 0.47 -11.13 28.26
N THR A 42 0.60 -12.14 27.38
CA THR A 42 0.80 -13.55 27.77
C THR A 42 2.20 -14.07 27.46
N GLY A 43 2.94 -13.42 26.57
CA GLY A 43 4.22 -13.89 26.04
C GLY A 43 4.11 -15.06 25.05
N ALA A 44 2.90 -15.53 24.75
CA ALA A 44 2.68 -16.64 23.83
C ALA A 44 2.84 -16.21 22.35
N PRO A 45 3.04 -17.16 21.42
CA PRO A 45 3.01 -16.86 19.99
C PRO A 45 1.69 -16.19 19.57
N HIS A 46 1.80 -15.10 18.81
CA HIS A 46 0.65 -14.43 18.21
C HIS A 46 0.43 -14.96 16.79
N THR A 47 -0.75 -15.49 16.52
CA THR A 47 -1.10 -16.12 15.22
C THR A 47 -2.23 -15.43 14.48
N ALA A 48 -2.82 -14.37 15.07
CA ALA A 48 -3.91 -13.60 14.48
C ALA A 48 -3.41 -12.36 13.73
N HIS A 49 -4.32 -11.69 13.03
CA HIS A 49 -4.09 -10.36 12.45
C HIS A 49 -3.96 -9.30 13.55
N THR A 50 -3.48 -8.12 13.17
CA THR A 50 -3.51 -6.93 14.03
C THR A 50 -4.47 -5.88 13.46
N THR A 51 -4.71 -4.84 14.25
CA THR A 51 -5.44 -3.65 13.82
C THR A 51 -4.53 -2.46 13.53
N ASN A 52 -3.23 -2.71 13.30
CA ASN A 52 -2.29 -1.66 12.96
C ASN A 52 -2.60 -1.10 11.56
N PRO A 53 -2.36 0.20 11.31
CA PRO A 53 -2.46 0.76 9.97
C PRO A 53 -1.43 0.11 9.03
N VAL A 54 -1.79 0.02 7.74
CA VAL A 54 -0.97 -0.56 6.68
C VAL A 54 -0.29 0.53 5.85
N PRO A 55 0.89 0.26 5.26
CA PRO A 55 1.52 1.22 4.36
C PRO A 55 0.71 1.40 3.08
N PHE A 56 0.77 2.59 2.49
CA PHE A 56 0.32 2.86 1.12
C PHE A 56 1.35 3.78 0.46
N ILE A 57 2.11 3.24 -0.49
CA ILE A 57 3.32 3.89 -1.05
C ILE A 57 3.12 4.07 -2.55
N LEU A 58 3.32 5.28 -3.05
CA LEU A 58 3.34 5.61 -4.48
C LEU A 58 4.79 5.66 -4.99
N VAL A 59 5.07 4.89 -6.03
CA VAL A 59 6.42 4.74 -6.62
C VAL A 59 6.39 5.05 -8.11
N ASN A 60 7.42 5.79 -8.57
CA ASN A 60 7.61 6.15 -9.98
C ASN A 60 6.47 7.00 -10.56
N TYR A 61 6.06 8.02 -9.82
CA TYR A 61 5.08 9.02 -10.27
C TYR A 61 5.64 10.44 -10.14
N ASP A 62 4.87 11.43 -10.58
CA ASP A 62 5.22 12.84 -10.56
C ASP A 62 5.55 13.34 -9.13
N GLU A 63 6.70 13.99 -8.99
CA GLU A 63 7.22 14.49 -7.72
C GLU A 63 6.40 15.66 -7.16
N ASP A 64 5.58 16.33 -7.99
CA ASP A 64 4.63 17.36 -7.54
C ASP A 64 3.46 16.75 -6.76
N TYR A 65 3.36 15.42 -6.67
CA TYR A 65 2.29 14.73 -5.97
C TYR A 65 2.76 14.02 -4.70
N THR A 66 1.82 13.85 -3.77
CA THR A 66 1.96 13.08 -2.54
C THR A 66 0.65 12.34 -2.22
N LEU A 67 0.64 11.56 -1.16
CA LEU A 67 -0.56 10.88 -0.65
C LEU A 67 -1.07 11.57 0.62
N ALA A 68 -2.39 11.71 0.73
CA ALA A 68 -3.07 12.14 1.94
C ALA A 68 -2.92 11.11 3.06
N GLU A 69 -2.83 11.59 4.30
CA GLU A 69 -2.88 10.74 5.49
C GLU A 69 -4.32 10.36 5.86
N GLY A 70 -4.47 9.30 6.66
CA GLY A 70 -5.77 8.90 7.23
C GLY A 70 -6.74 8.21 6.27
N GLY A 71 -6.23 7.69 5.15
CA GLY A 71 -7.03 6.92 4.18
C GLY A 71 -7.43 5.52 4.68
N VAL A 72 -8.33 4.88 3.93
CA VAL A 72 -8.80 3.50 4.14
C VAL A 72 -8.61 2.65 2.89
N LEU A 73 -8.80 1.33 2.97
CA LEU A 73 -8.63 0.41 1.83
C LEU A 73 -9.52 0.77 0.62
N ALA A 74 -10.71 1.32 0.87
CA ALA A 74 -11.63 1.75 -0.19
C ALA A 74 -11.06 2.90 -1.05
N ASP A 75 -10.03 3.59 -0.58
CA ASP A 75 -9.41 4.75 -1.25
C ASP A 75 -8.32 4.33 -2.25
N ILE A 76 -7.86 3.08 -2.21
CA ILE A 76 -6.77 2.57 -3.06
C ILE A 76 -7.14 2.67 -4.54
N VAL A 77 -8.30 2.13 -4.95
CA VAL A 77 -8.70 2.08 -6.36
C VAL A 77 -9.03 3.48 -6.90
N PRO A 78 -9.79 4.36 -6.20
CA PRO A 78 -9.93 5.77 -6.55
C PRO A 78 -8.60 6.48 -6.81
N THR A 79 -7.60 6.25 -5.96
CA THR A 79 -6.26 6.85 -6.12
C THR A 79 -5.57 6.34 -7.39
N LEU A 80 -5.60 5.02 -7.62
CA LEU A 80 -4.98 4.39 -8.78
C LEU A 80 -5.58 4.89 -10.10
N ILE A 81 -6.91 4.95 -10.20
CA ILE A 81 -7.57 5.36 -11.45
C ILE A 81 -7.39 6.85 -11.73
N GLN A 82 -7.25 7.68 -10.69
CA GLN A 82 -6.87 9.09 -10.87
C GLN A 82 -5.45 9.23 -11.43
N VAL A 83 -4.49 8.43 -10.94
CA VAL A 83 -3.13 8.36 -11.52
C VAL A 83 -3.16 7.95 -13.00
N MET A 84 -4.10 7.08 -13.39
CA MET A 84 -4.31 6.68 -14.78
C MET A 84 -5.08 7.72 -15.63
N GLY A 85 -5.46 8.86 -15.06
CA GLY A 85 -6.28 9.89 -15.73
C GLY A 85 -7.69 9.40 -16.09
N LYS A 86 -8.27 8.51 -15.28
CA LYS A 86 -9.62 7.98 -15.46
C LYS A 86 -10.61 8.66 -14.51
N GLU A 87 -11.85 8.77 -14.96
CA GLU A 87 -12.94 9.24 -14.13
C GLU A 87 -13.37 8.17 -13.13
N GLN A 88 -13.63 8.59 -11.89
CA GLN A 88 -14.13 7.72 -10.84
C GLN A 88 -15.63 7.43 -11.06
N PRO A 89 -16.05 6.15 -11.13
CA PRO A 89 -17.46 5.81 -11.23
C PRO A 89 -18.19 6.12 -9.91
N VAL A 90 -19.49 6.40 -10.01
CA VAL A 90 -20.32 6.83 -8.86
C VAL A 90 -20.44 5.77 -7.77
N GLU A 91 -20.29 4.49 -8.12
CA GLU A 91 -20.32 3.36 -7.18
C GLU A 91 -19.08 3.29 -6.29
N MET A 92 -17.95 3.86 -6.72
CA MET A 92 -16.75 3.99 -5.87
C MET A 92 -16.96 5.15 -4.92
N THR A 93 -17.26 4.86 -3.65
CA THR A 93 -17.49 5.87 -2.61
C THR A 93 -16.23 6.27 -1.84
N GLY A 94 -15.14 5.50 -2.00
CA GLY A 94 -13.81 5.89 -1.53
C GLY A 94 -13.32 7.16 -2.21
N LYS A 95 -12.32 7.80 -1.62
CA LYS A 95 -11.77 9.07 -2.10
C LYS A 95 -10.32 8.86 -2.48
N SER A 96 -9.92 9.41 -3.62
CA SER A 96 -8.50 9.40 -3.96
C SER A 96 -7.67 10.11 -2.88
N LEU A 97 -6.55 9.48 -2.53
CA LEU A 97 -5.55 10.04 -1.61
C LEU A 97 -4.51 10.88 -2.37
N LEU A 98 -4.59 10.98 -3.69
CA LEU A 98 -3.61 11.72 -4.48
C LEU A 98 -3.77 13.23 -4.26
N LEU A 99 -2.71 13.86 -3.74
CA LEU A 99 -2.64 15.30 -3.50
C LEU A 99 -1.56 15.92 -4.38
N LYS A 100 -1.84 17.10 -4.93
CA LYS A 100 -0.79 17.96 -5.49
C LYS A 100 -0.17 18.77 -4.35
N LYS A 101 1.16 18.78 -4.26
CA LYS A 101 1.94 19.54 -3.29
C LYS A 101 1.77 21.05 -3.47
#